data_AF-A0AAD1MVZ3-F1
#
_entry.id   AF-A0AAD1MVZ3-F1
#
_cell.length_a   1.000
_cell.length_b   1.000
_cell.length_c   1.000
_cell.angle_alpha   90.00
_cell.angle_beta   90.00
_cell.angle_gamma   90.00
#
_symmetry.space_group_name_H-M   'P 1'
#
loop_
_entity.id
_entity.type
_entity.pdbx_description
1 polymer ?
#
loop_
_entity_poly.entity_id
_entity_poly.type
_entity_poly.pdbx_seq_one_letter_code
_entity_poly.pdbx_strand_id
1 'polypeptide(L)'
;MAESNTLKNVSIVVGIVATLVTTIIAVFQFLDRDGSGGATSSSTDDVTSMVDANAGCGIAAPAEITLSSGQASRGEQVTVYGSCFQPDERVTIRVHATEVGSATADSEGGFTQTITIPDSAPPSGFPTDISATGRSSVKTGTAPFETG
;
A
#
# COMPACT_ATOMS: atom_id res chain seq x y z
N MET A 1 21.60 26.70 -26.52
CA MET A 1 22.03 25.29 -26.35
C MET A 1 21.94 24.96 -24.89
N ALA A 2 21.33 23.81 -24.59
CA ALA A 2 20.80 23.40 -23.31
C ALA A 2 21.88 22.84 -22.38
N GLU A 3 21.74 23.09 -21.08
CA GLU A 3 22.24 22.31 -19.93
C GLU A 3 21.74 23.08 -18.68
N SER A 4 20.86 22.57 -17.82
CA SER A 4 21.14 21.51 -16.87
C SER A 4 19.81 21.14 -16.17
N ASN A 5 19.21 20.00 -16.56
CA ASN A 5 18.03 19.41 -15.90
C ASN A 5 18.43 18.22 -15.00
N THR A 6 19.71 18.12 -14.63
CA THR A 6 20.28 16.95 -13.95
C THR A 6 20.15 17.00 -12.42
N LEU A 7 19.70 18.12 -11.85
CA LEU A 7 19.72 18.35 -10.39
C LEU A 7 18.45 17.93 -9.63
N LYS A 8 17.35 17.53 -10.30
CA LYS A 8 16.11 17.12 -9.61
C LYS A 8 16.07 15.63 -9.26
N ASN A 9 16.81 14.81 -9.99
CA ASN A 9 16.75 13.35 -9.91
C ASN A 9 17.70 12.82 -8.82
N VAL A 10 18.83 13.51 -8.60
CA VAL A 10 19.88 13.07 -7.66
C VAL A 10 19.42 13.21 -6.20
N SER A 11 18.67 14.26 -5.85
CA SER A 11 18.18 14.46 -4.47
C SER A 11 17.11 13.44 -4.06
N ILE A 12 16.30 12.96 -5.01
CA ILE A 12 15.29 11.90 -4.75
C ILE A 12 15.99 10.55 -4.56
N VAL A 13 17.02 10.25 -5.36
CA VAL A 13 17.72 8.96 -5.30
C VAL A 13 18.61 8.87 -4.04
N VAL A 14 19.23 9.97 -3.59
CA VAL A 14 20.06 9.99 -2.37
C VAL A 14 19.23 9.78 -1.09
N GLY A 15 17.96 10.22 -1.06
CA GLY A 15 17.06 9.98 0.07
C GLY A 15 16.62 8.52 0.23
N ILE A 16 16.53 7.77 -0.88
CA ILE A 16 16.03 6.37 -0.88
C ILE A 16 17.14 5.38 -0.47
N VAL A 17 18.41 5.67 -0.78
CA VAL A 17 19.52 4.77 -0.46
C VAL A 17 19.90 4.83 1.04
N ALA A 18 19.67 5.95 1.71
CA ALA A 18 20.03 6.13 3.12
C ALA A 18 19.10 5.41 4.12
N THR A 19 17.85 5.12 3.77
CA THR A 19 16.89 4.43 4.66
C THR A 19 16.96 2.91 4.59
N LEU A 20 17.59 2.35 3.56
CA LEU A 20 17.74 0.90 3.39
C LEU A 20 18.83 0.29 4.30
N VAL A 21 19.70 1.11 4.91
CA VAL A 21 20.81 0.64 5.75
C VAL A 21 20.41 0.47 7.22
N THR A 22 19.24 0.96 7.65
CA THR A 22 18.79 0.89 9.06
C THR A 22 17.85 -0.27 9.40
N THR A 23 17.37 -1.05 8.44
CA THR A 23 16.40 -2.14 8.72
C THR A 23 17.05 -3.49 9.06
N ILE A 24 18.38 -3.58 9.06
CA ILE A 24 19.11 -4.81 9.43
C ILE A 24 19.60 -4.72 10.89
N ILE A 25 18.69 -4.55 11.84
CA ILE A 25 18.94 -4.85 13.26
C ILE A 25 17.66 -5.41 13.91
N ALA A 26 17.25 -6.61 13.51
CA ALA A 26 16.40 -7.47 14.35
C ALA A 26 16.42 -8.95 13.90
N VAL A 27 17.54 -9.40 13.32
CA VAL A 27 17.81 -10.83 13.11
C VAL A 27 18.93 -11.19 14.08
N PHE A 28 18.71 -12.21 14.91
CA PHE A 28 19.51 -12.69 16.04
C PHE A 28 19.25 -12.05 17.41
N GLN A 29 18.19 -12.49 18.09
CA GLN A 29 18.35 -13.10 19.42
C GLN A 29 17.52 -14.38 19.53
N PHE A 30 18.19 -15.46 19.12
CA PHE A 30 17.97 -16.82 19.53
C PHE A 30 18.21 -16.94 21.05
N LEU A 31 17.20 -17.40 21.80
CA LEU A 31 17.26 -18.51 22.79
C LEU A 31 15.97 -18.57 23.63
N ASP A 32 15.48 -19.80 23.79
CA ASP A 32 14.22 -20.26 24.34
C ASP A 32 13.68 -19.59 25.61
N ARG A 33 12.35 -19.44 25.66
CA ARG A 33 11.60 -19.61 26.91
C ARG A 33 10.20 -20.14 26.64
N ASP A 34 10.05 -21.42 26.92
CA ASP A 34 8.79 -22.15 27.09
C ASP A 34 7.78 -21.36 27.93
N GLY A 35 6.53 -21.36 27.46
CA GLY A 35 5.38 -20.72 28.09
C GLY A 35 4.07 -21.26 27.53
N SER A 36 3.90 -22.57 27.57
CA SER A 36 2.65 -23.31 27.30
C SER A 36 1.47 -22.75 28.11
N GLY A 37 0.30 -22.65 27.45
CA GLY A 37 -0.97 -22.36 28.12
C GLY A 37 -2.21 -22.32 27.23
N GLY A 38 -2.68 -23.48 26.77
CA GLY A 38 -4.14 -23.74 26.67
C GLY A 38 -4.75 -24.00 25.29
N ALA A 39 -4.79 -25.29 24.90
CA ALA A 39 -5.88 -26.09 24.30
C ALA A 39 -6.82 -25.47 23.22
N THR A 40 -7.21 -26.13 22.13
CA THR A 40 -7.60 -27.53 21.93
C THR A 40 -7.42 -27.98 20.47
N SER A 41 -6.98 -29.23 20.30
CA SER A 41 -6.89 -29.96 19.04
C SER A 41 -8.25 -30.37 18.46
N SER A 42 -8.41 -30.32 17.14
CA SER A 42 -9.33 -31.21 16.41
C SER A 42 -8.74 -31.56 15.04
N SER A 43 -8.15 -32.74 14.97
CA SER A 43 -7.69 -33.38 13.74
C SER A 43 -8.88 -33.79 12.88
N THR A 44 -8.87 -33.40 11.61
CA THR A 44 -9.36 -34.26 10.52
C THR A 44 -8.63 -33.85 9.25
N ASP A 45 -8.10 -34.84 8.55
CA ASP A 45 -7.54 -34.76 7.22
C ASP A 45 -8.48 -34.01 6.25
N ASP A 46 -8.10 -32.80 5.88
CA ASP A 46 -8.69 -32.08 4.76
C ASP A 46 -7.55 -31.43 3.99
N VAL A 47 -7.61 -31.47 2.66
CA VAL A 47 -6.63 -30.82 1.79
C VAL A 47 -6.87 -29.30 1.89
N THR A 48 -6.46 -28.70 2.99
CA THR A 48 -6.51 -27.26 3.24
C THR A 48 -5.22 -26.77 3.90
N SER A 49 -4.09 -27.37 3.53
CA SER A 49 -2.75 -26.74 3.61
C SER A 49 -2.61 -25.54 2.65
N MET A 50 -3.69 -24.76 2.49
CA MET A 50 -3.80 -23.53 1.69
C MET A 50 -4.44 -22.38 2.48
N VAL A 51 -4.76 -22.56 3.78
CA VAL A 51 -5.40 -21.48 4.58
C VAL A 51 -4.42 -20.50 5.23
N ASP A 52 -3.11 -20.69 5.04
CA ASP A 52 -2.10 -19.64 5.30
C ASP A 52 -2.16 -18.49 4.27
N ALA A 53 -3.00 -18.61 3.22
CA ALA A 53 -3.22 -17.56 2.24
C ALA A 53 -4.09 -16.39 2.77
N ASN A 54 -4.60 -16.47 4.01
CA ASN A 54 -5.50 -15.49 4.61
C ASN A 54 -4.81 -14.37 5.41
N ALA A 55 -3.57 -14.03 5.08
CA ALA A 55 -3.01 -12.81 5.60
C ALA A 55 -3.89 -11.64 5.03
N GLY A 56 -4.52 -10.83 5.89
CA GLY A 56 -5.49 -9.77 5.53
C GLY A 56 -6.97 -10.11 5.86
N CYS A 57 -7.95 -9.42 5.26
CA CYS A 57 -9.39 -9.58 5.58
C CYS A 57 -10.10 -10.87 5.10
N GLY A 58 -9.42 -11.84 4.47
CA GLY A 58 -10.12 -12.84 3.66
C GLY A 58 -9.82 -12.71 2.17
N ILE A 59 -9.66 -13.83 1.45
CA ILE A 59 -9.66 -13.82 -0.04
C ILE A 59 -11.01 -13.32 -0.59
N ALA A 60 -12.09 -13.47 0.16
CA ALA A 60 -13.45 -13.08 -0.24
C ALA A 60 -13.83 -11.63 0.13
N ALA A 61 -13.10 -10.97 1.03
CA ALA A 61 -13.38 -9.60 1.43
C ALA A 61 -12.87 -8.60 0.37
N PRO A 62 -13.66 -7.59 -0.05
CA PRO A 62 -13.18 -6.56 -0.96
C PRO A 62 -12.08 -5.73 -0.32
N ALA A 63 -11.14 -5.23 -1.12
CA ALA A 63 -10.22 -4.20 -0.65
C ALA A 63 -10.95 -2.86 -0.59
N GLU A 64 -10.65 -2.07 0.45
CA GLU A 64 -11.27 -0.77 0.64
C GLU A 64 -10.17 0.29 0.73
N ILE A 65 -10.48 1.48 0.22
CA ILE A 65 -9.65 2.66 0.44
C ILE A 65 -10.51 3.84 0.87
N THR A 66 -9.93 4.70 1.69
CA THR A 66 -10.49 5.99 2.09
C THR A 66 -9.45 7.08 1.89
N LEU A 67 -9.92 8.31 1.68
CA LEU A 67 -9.06 9.46 1.43
C LEU A 67 -9.17 10.43 2.61
N SER A 68 -8.06 11.10 2.94
CA SER A 68 -8.08 12.19 3.92
C SER A 68 -8.95 13.37 3.47
N SER A 69 -9.04 13.57 2.16
CA SER A 69 -9.94 14.52 1.50
C SER A 69 -10.43 13.91 0.19
N GLY A 70 -11.74 13.98 -0.07
CA GLY A 70 -12.34 13.60 -1.35
C GLY A 70 -12.11 14.64 -2.46
N GLN A 71 -11.40 15.72 -2.17
CA GLN A 71 -11.14 16.80 -3.10
C GLN A 71 -9.80 17.48 -2.84
N ALA A 72 -9.04 17.76 -3.89
CA ALA A 72 -7.76 18.47 -3.80
C ALA A 72 -7.37 19.07 -5.17
N SER A 73 -6.57 20.12 -5.18
CA SER A 73 -6.05 20.72 -6.41
C SER A 73 -4.81 19.98 -6.93
N ARG A 74 -4.47 20.17 -8.20
CA ARG A 74 -3.23 19.65 -8.79
C ARG A 74 -2.01 20.15 -8.02
N GLY A 75 -1.07 19.25 -7.73
CA GLY A 75 0.12 19.53 -6.91
C GLY A 75 -0.13 19.49 -5.40
N GLU A 76 -1.38 19.37 -4.95
CA GLU A 76 -1.72 19.19 -3.55
C GLU A 76 -1.54 17.72 -3.12
N GLN A 77 -1.42 17.51 -1.81
CA GLN A 77 -1.20 16.19 -1.21
C GLN A 77 -2.50 15.63 -0.62
N VAL A 78 -2.76 14.35 -0.86
CA VAL A 78 -3.87 13.60 -0.28
C VAL A 78 -3.33 12.31 0.33
N THR A 79 -3.79 11.94 1.51
CA THR A 79 -3.44 10.67 2.13
C THR A 79 -4.48 9.61 1.79
N VAL A 80 -4.02 8.48 1.27
CA VAL A 80 -4.81 7.29 0.98
C VAL A 80 -4.58 6.29 2.10
N TYR A 81 -5.68 5.86 2.71
CA TYR A 81 -5.71 4.78 3.69
C TYR A 81 -6.33 3.57 3.02
N GLY A 82 -5.65 2.43 3.03
CA GLY A 82 -6.17 1.18 2.50
C GLY A 82 -6.30 0.11 3.57
N SER A 83 -7.25 -0.81 3.36
CA SER A 83 -7.48 -1.98 4.21
C SER A 83 -7.86 -3.19 3.37
N CYS A 84 -7.78 -4.37 3.98
CA CYS A 84 -8.16 -5.65 3.38
C CYS A 84 -7.30 -6.09 2.16
N PHE A 85 -6.09 -5.54 2.02
CA PHE A 85 -5.05 -6.03 1.09
C PHE A 85 -4.34 -7.26 1.67
N GLN A 86 -3.53 -7.95 0.86
CA GLN A 86 -2.68 -9.02 1.39
C GLN A 86 -1.48 -8.38 2.13
N PRO A 87 -1.08 -8.91 3.29
CA PRO A 87 0.11 -8.52 4.01
C PRO A 87 1.38 -8.60 3.20
N ASP A 88 2.25 -7.61 3.44
CA ASP A 88 3.54 -7.43 2.77
C ASP A 88 3.43 -7.28 1.24
N GLU A 89 2.21 -7.02 0.74
CA GLU A 89 1.94 -6.86 -0.68
C GLU A 89 2.24 -5.43 -1.15
N ARG A 90 2.75 -5.30 -2.36
CA ARG A 90 2.83 -4.00 -3.04
C ARG A 90 1.47 -3.59 -3.60
N VAL A 91 0.99 -2.44 -3.17
CA VAL A 91 -0.23 -1.79 -3.66
C VAL A 91 0.13 -0.62 -4.56
N THR A 92 -0.42 -0.59 -5.77
CA THR A 92 -0.21 0.49 -6.75
C THR A 92 -1.37 1.47 -6.69
N ILE A 93 -1.08 2.76 -6.54
CA ILE A 93 -2.10 3.82 -6.38
C ILE A 93 -2.16 4.65 -7.66
N ARG A 94 -3.37 4.83 -8.17
CA ARG A 94 -3.66 5.57 -9.39
C ARG A 94 -4.72 6.64 -9.17
N VAL A 95 -4.49 7.82 -9.73
CA VAL A 95 -5.51 8.86 -9.89
C VAL A 95 -6.00 8.77 -11.32
N HIS A 96 -7.26 8.39 -11.51
CA HIS A 96 -7.82 8.05 -12.82
C HIS A 96 -6.98 6.96 -13.52
N ALA A 97 -6.24 7.32 -14.57
CA ALA A 97 -5.35 6.43 -15.32
C ALA A 97 -3.85 6.63 -14.99
N THR A 98 -3.52 7.65 -14.18
CA THR A 98 -2.12 8.01 -13.88
C THR A 98 -1.68 7.33 -12.59
N GLU A 99 -0.58 6.58 -12.65
CA GLU A 99 0.07 6.04 -11.45
C GLU A 99 0.79 7.17 -10.70
N VAL A 100 0.45 7.33 -9.43
CA VAL A 100 0.95 8.43 -8.57
C VAL A 100 1.87 7.91 -7.46
N GLY A 101 1.87 6.61 -7.22
CA GLY A 101 2.76 5.99 -6.23
C GLY A 101 2.41 4.54 -5.96
N SER A 102 3.16 3.94 -5.03
CA SER A 102 2.90 2.60 -4.53
C SER A 102 3.20 2.54 -3.03
N ALA A 103 2.44 1.74 -2.30
CA ALA A 103 2.63 1.44 -0.89
C ALA A 103 2.89 -0.06 -0.68
N THR A 104 3.43 -0.43 0.47
CA THR A 104 3.46 -1.83 0.92
C THR A 104 2.43 -1.98 2.03
N ALA A 105 1.56 -2.99 1.92
CA ALA A 105 0.61 -3.32 2.97
C ALA A 105 1.34 -3.92 4.18
N ASP A 106 0.91 -3.56 5.38
CA ASP A 106 1.42 -4.09 6.65
C ASP A 106 0.95 -5.53 6.92
N SER A 107 1.36 -6.09 8.06
CA SER A 107 0.97 -7.45 8.47
C SER A 107 -0.53 -7.68 8.62
N GLU A 108 -1.32 -6.60 8.73
CA GLU A 108 -2.78 -6.62 8.86
C GLU A 108 -3.49 -6.38 7.52
N GLY A 109 -2.74 -6.09 6.44
CA GLY A 109 -3.28 -5.79 5.12
C GLY A 109 -3.73 -4.33 4.97
N GLY A 110 -3.28 -3.46 5.88
CA GLY A 110 -3.48 -2.02 5.84
C GLY A 110 -2.33 -1.30 5.17
N PHE A 111 -2.57 -0.09 4.64
CA PHE A 111 -1.47 0.81 4.25
C PHE A 111 -1.88 2.27 4.42
N THR A 112 -0.89 3.14 4.57
CA THR A 112 -1.08 4.59 4.54
C THR A 112 -0.04 5.20 3.60
N GLN A 113 -0.51 5.96 2.61
CA GLN A 113 0.38 6.61 1.64
C GLN A 113 -0.12 8.01 1.30
N THR A 114 0.76 9.00 1.43
CA THR A 114 0.53 10.35 0.91
C THR A 114 0.93 10.40 -0.56
N ILE A 115 0.02 10.85 -1.41
CA ILE A 115 0.22 11.02 -2.85
C ILE A 115 0.05 12.50 -3.21
N THR A 116 0.71 12.92 -4.29
CA THR A 116 0.50 14.25 -4.88
C THR A 116 -0.41 14.12 -6.08
N ILE A 117 -1.44 14.97 -6.17
CA ILE A 117 -2.35 14.98 -7.32
C ILE A 117 -1.57 15.45 -8.56
N PRO A 118 -1.49 14.64 -9.63
CA PRO A 118 -0.68 14.96 -10.78
C PRO A 118 -1.32 16.08 -11.61
N ASP A 119 -0.50 16.83 -12.35
CA ASP A 119 -1.00 17.87 -13.25
C ASP A 119 -1.90 17.29 -14.37
N SER A 120 -1.72 16.01 -14.70
CA SER A 120 -2.53 15.24 -15.64
C SER A 120 -3.91 14.84 -15.10
N ALA A 121 -4.23 15.15 -13.83
CA ALA A 121 -5.55 14.86 -13.27
C ALA A 121 -6.66 15.58 -14.07
N PRO A 122 -7.83 14.95 -14.27
CA PRO A 122 -8.96 15.57 -14.94
C PRO A 122 -9.36 16.92 -14.31
N PRO A 123 -9.95 17.86 -15.07
CA PRO A 123 -10.42 19.13 -14.52
C PRO A 123 -11.60 18.95 -13.57
N SER A 124 -11.87 19.98 -12.75
CA SER A 124 -13.03 20.04 -11.86
C SER A 124 -14.34 19.73 -12.59
N GLY A 125 -15.19 18.90 -11.99
CA GLY A 125 -16.46 18.49 -12.59
C GLY A 125 -16.35 17.33 -13.59
N PHE A 126 -15.18 16.71 -13.71
CA PHE A 126 -15.02 15.42 -14.38
C PHE A 126 -14.94 14.28 -13.35
N PRO A 127 -15.76 13.22 -13.50
CA PRO A 127 -15.76 12.12 -12.54
C PRO A 127 -14.36 11.49 -12.47
N THR A 128 -13.72 11.62 -11.32
CA THR A 128 -12.39 11.12 -11.06
C THR A 128 -12.43 10.15 -9.88
N ASP A 129 -11.68 9.07 -9.99
CA ASP A 129 -11.58 8.08 -8.94
C ASP A 129 -10.10 7.85 -8.62
N ILE A 130 -9.82 7.63 -7.34
CA ILE A 130 -8.53 7.09 -6.91
C ILE A 130 -8.72 5.60 -6.73
N SER A 131 -7.81 4.81 -7.28
CA SER A 131 -7.82 3.36 -7.15
C SER A 131 -6.49 2.87 -6.58
N ALA A 132 -6.56 1.81 -5.79
CA ALA A 132 -5.39 1.14 -5.23
C ALA A 132 -5.50 -0.35 -5.51
N THR A 133 -4.53 -0.90 -6.25
CA THR A 133 -4.53 -2.30 -6.69
C THR A 133 -3.36 -3.05 -6.10
N GLY A 134 -3.65 -4.13 -5.36
CA GLY A 134 -2.66 -5.08 -4.88
C GLY A 134 -2.04 -5.89 -6.03
N ARG A 135 -0.72 -6.13 -5.99
CA ARG A 135 0.01 -6.92 -6.99
C ARG A 135 -0.17 -8.44 -6.89
N SER A 136 -0.21 -8.99 -5.69
CA SER A 136 -0.33 -10.43 -5.37
C SER A 136 -1.79 -10.87 -5.28
N SER A 137 -2.62 -10.13 -4.55
CA SER A 137 -4.04 -10.40 -4.32
C SER A 137 -4.92 -9.93 -5.48
N VAL A 138 -4.42 -9.00 -6.31
CA VAL A 138 -5.17 -8.37 -7.41
C VAL A 138 -6.43 -7.64 -6.92
N LYS A 139 -6.56 -7.45 -5.60
CA LYS A 139 -7.67 -6.71 -5.03
C LYS A 139 -7.55 -5.24 -5.36
N THR A 140 -8.69 -4.60 -5.63
CA THR A 140 -8.74 -3.17 -5.92
C THR A 140 -9.75 -2.49 -5.01
N GLY A 141 -9.29 -1.47 -4.30
CA GLY A 141 -10.15 -0.50 -3.63
C GLY A 141 -10.24 0.78 -4.45
N THR A 142 -11.41 1.42 -4.45
CA THR A 142 -11.66 2.67 -5.18
C THR A 142 -12.36 3.67 -4.28
N ALA A 143 -11.99 4.95 -4.38
CA ALA A 143 -12.67 6.05 -3.71
C ALA A 143 -12.92 7.21 -4.69
N PRO A 144 -14.10 7.85 -4.62
CA PRO A 144 -14.42 9.00 -5.45
C PRO A 144 -13.52 10.19 -5.08
N PHE A 145 -13.15 10.99 -6.07
CA PHE A 145 -12.28 12.14 -5.90
C PHE A 145 -12.65 13.28 -6.86
N GLU A 146 -12.60 14.52 -6.39
CA GLU A 146 -12.84 15.70 -7.20
C GLU A 146 -11.60 16.59 -7.27
N THR A 147 -11.21 16.99 -8.48
CA THR A 147 -10.12 17.95 -8.65
C THR A 147 -10.65 19.36 -8.40
N GLY A 148 -10.06 20.06 -7.43
CA GLY A 148 -10.42 21.44 -7.04
C GLY A 148 -9.78 22.53 -7.90
#